data_AF-A0A925D9V7-F1
#
_entry.id   AF-A0A925D9V7-F1
#
_cell.length_a   1.000
_cell.length_b   1.000
_cell.length_c   1.000
_cell.angle_alpha   90.00
_cell.angle_beta   90.00
_cell.angle_gamma   90.00
#
_symmetry.space_group_name_H-M   'P 1'
#
loop_
_entity.id
_entity.type
_entity.pdbx_description
1 polymer ?
#
loop_
_entity_poly.entity_id
_entity_poly.type
_entity_poly.pdbx_seq_one_letter_code
_entity_poly.pdbx_strand_id
1 'polypeptide(L)'
;MQIPVVVEPIGDNLFRAQGPDPFGFAAEGATSQEALQNLRKQIAASTTSGKQVVMMEVPGNAIGPGTDIVGIFKDNPLFDEWQKIVEQKREEAVEDAPW
;
A
#
# COMPACT_ATOMS: atom_id res chain seq x y z
N MET A 1 1.14 17.43 -12.48
CA MET A 1 1.43 16.39 -11.47
C MET A 1 0.27 16.34 -10.50
N GLN A 2 -0.19 15.15 -10.12
CA GLN A 2 -1.17 14.93 -9.06
C GLN A 2 -0.51 14.00 -8.03
N ILE A 3 -0.68 14.32 -6.75
CA ILE A 3 -0.23 13.45 -5.66
C ILE A 3 -1.48 13.02 -4.88
N PRO A 4 -1.58 11.75 -4.46
CA PRO A 4 -2.62 11.34 -3.54
C PRO A 4 -2.40 12.04 -2.20
N VAL A 5 -3.48 12.49 -1.57
CA VAL A 5 -3.44 13.09 -0.22
C VAL A 5 -4.52 12.45 0.63
N VAL A 6 -4.22 12.25 1.90
CA VAL A 6 -5.21 11.84 2.90
C VAL A 6 -5.84 13.09 3.48
N VAL A 7 -7.16 13.09 3.66
CA VAL A 7 -7.88 14.15 4.38
C VAL A 7 -8.71 13.48 5.46
N GLU A 8 -8.47 13.84 6.71
CA GLU A 8 -9.10 13.23 7.87
C GLU A 8 -9.60 14.29 8.86
N PRO A 9 -10.72 14.05 9.58
CA PRO A 9 -11.10 14.85 10.72
C PRO A 9 -10.17 14.55 11.91
N ILE A 10 -9.72 15.59 12.61
CA ILE A 10 -8.81 15.48 13.77
C ILE A 10 -9.38 16.10 15.06
N GLY A 11 -10.62 16.58 15.01
CA GLY A 11 -11.32 17.17 16.16
C GLY A 11 -12.60 17.88 15.71
N ASP A 12 -13.27 18.54 16.65
CA ASP A 12 -14.50 19.29 16.38
C ASP A 12 -14.23 20.41 15.36
N ASN A 13 -14.82 20.28 14.18
CA ASN A 13 -14.65 21.21 13.06
C ASN A 13 -13.18 21.45 12.67
N LEU A 14 -12.34 20.42 12.77
CA LEU A 14 -10.93 20.51 12.36
C LEU A 14 -10.56 19.31 11.47
N PHE A 15 -9.95 19.62 10.34
CA PHE A 15 -9.51 18.65 9.35
C PHE A 15 -8.01 18.79 9.11
N ARG A 16 -7.35 17.67 8.83
CA ARG A 16 -5.96 17.60 8.40
C ARG A 16 -5.89 17.01 7.00
N ALA A 17 -5.14 17.67 6.12
CA ALA A 17 -4.73 17.14 4.83
C ALA A 17 -3.24 16.79 4.89
N GLN A 18 -2.87 15.57 4.52
CA GLN A 18 -1.51 15.05 4.59
C GLN A 18 -1.09 14.42 3.26
N GLY A 19 0.13 14.75 2.82
CA GLY A 19 0.79 14.10 1.69
C GLY A 19 1.37 12.73 2.04
N PRO A 20 1.75 11.92 1.05
CA PRO A 20 2.28 10.59 1.31
C PRO A 20 3.65 10.68 1.98
N ASP A 21 3.92 9.76 2.89
CA ASP A 21 5.27 9.55 3.40
C ASP A 21 6.20 9.11 2.25
N PRO A 22 7.47 9.55 2.22
CA PRO A 22 8.23 10.23 3.29
C PRO A 22 8.21 11.76 3.22
N PHE A 23 7.33 12.39 2.43
CA PHE A 23 7.42 13.83 2.14
C PHE A 23 6.97 14.73 3.30
N GLY A 24 6.20 14.20 4.26
CA GLY A 24 5.88 14.86 5.53
C GLY A 24 5.08 16.17 5.43
N PHE A 25 4.46 16.46 4.27
CA PHE A 25 3.60 17.63 4.13
C PHE A 25 2.28 17.40 4.85
N ALA A 26 1.89 18.31 5.73
CA ALA A 26 0.60 18.30 6.41
C ALA A 26 0.12 19.73 6.66
N ALA A 27 -1.18 19.93 6.53
CA ALA A 27 -1.83 21.20 6.85
C ALA A 27 -3.24 20.97 7.40
N GLU A 28 -3.70 21.90 8.23
CA GLU A 28 -5.00 21.82 8.88
C GLU A 28 -5.93 22.94 8.39
N GLY A 29 -7.23 22.76 8.61
CA GLY A 29 -8.27 23.74 8.29
C GLY A 29 -9.59 23.41 8.96
N ALA A 30 -10.46 24.41 9.09
CA ALA A 30 -11.78 24.24 9.70
C ALA A 30 -12.73 23.38 8.84
N THR A 31 -12.39 23.21 7.56
CA THR A 31 -13.07 22.32 6.62
C THR A 31 -12.06 21.46 5.86
N SER A 32 -12.52 20.36 5.29
CA SER A 32 -11.72 19.51 4.41
C SER A 32 -11.14 20.28 3.21
N GLN A 33 -11.91 21.19 2.61
CA GLN A 33 -11.41 22.05 1.52
C GLN A 33 -10.37 23.05 1.98
N GLU A 34 -10.53 23.64 3.18
CA GLU A 34 -9.54 24.57 3.71
C GLU A 34 -8.21 23.87 4.01
N ALA A 35 -8.25 22.70 4.65
CA ALA A 35 -7.05 21.90 4.92
C ALA A 35 -6.31 21.57 3.60
N LEU A 36 -7.06 21.17 2.57
CA LEU A 36 -6.51 20.89 1.25
C LEU A 36 -5.89 22.12 0.58
N GLN A 37 -6.55 23.28 0.68
CA GLN A 37 -6.01 24.54 0.16
C GLN A 37 -4.72 24.95 0.88
N ASN A 38 -4.67 24.78 2.20
CA ASN A 38 -3.49 25.09 3.00
C ASN A 38 -2.32 24.16 2.66
N LEU A 39 -2.59 22.86 2.47
CA LEU A 39 -1.59 21.90 2.00
C LEU A 39 -1.04 22.29 0.62
N ARG A 40 -1.93 22.69 -0.29
CA ARG A 40 -1.54 23.14 -1.64
C ARG A 40 -0.63 24.38 -1.59
N LYS A 41 -0.93 25.35 -0.72
CA LYS A 41 -0.10 26.55 -0.52
C LYS A 41 1.29 26.17 0.00
N GLN A 42 1.37 25.25 0.97
CA GLN A 42 2.64 24.80 1.54
C GLN A 42 3.53 24.10 0.49
N ILE A 43 2.94 23.24 -0.34
CA ILE A 43 3.64 22.58 -1.45
C ILE A 43 4.09 23.62 -2.48
N ALA A 44 3.20 24.55 -2.88
CA ALA A 44 3.54 25.60 -3.86
C ALA A 44 4.66 26.53 -3.38
N ALA A 45 4.68 26.89 -2.09
CA ALA A 45 5.75 27.67 -1.47
C ALA A 45 7.07 26.89 -1.48
N SER A 46 7.01 25.59 -1.21
CA SER A 46 8.18 24.70 -1.27
C SER A 46 8.73 24.59 -2.71
N THR A 47 7.87 24.47 -3.72
CA THR A 47 8.32 24.41 -5.11
C THR A 47 8.87 25.75 -5.63
N THR A 48 8.30 26.86 -5.17
CA THR A 48 8.78 28.21 -5.55
C THR A 48 10.15 28.50 -4.96
N SER A 49 10.48 27.94 -3.79
CA SER A 49 11.82 28.04 -3.18
C SER A 49 12.86 27.11 -3.83
N GLY A 50 12.51 26.45 -4.94
CA GLY A 50 13.43 25.63 -5.73
C GLY A 50 13.42 24.14 -5.39
N LYS A 51 12.60 23.68 -4.44
CA LYS A 51 12.41 22.23 -4.23
C LYS A 51 11.65 21.63 -5.41
N GLN A 52 12.11 20.50 -5.92
CA GLN A 52 11.42 19.77 -6.98
C GLN A 52 11.00 18.39 -6.48
N VAL A 53 9.77 18.00 -6.78
CA VAL A 53 9.31 16.63 -6.61
C VAL A 53 9.65 15.90 -7.91
N VAL A 54 10.57 14.94 -7.82
CA VAL A 54 10.98 14.10 -8.95
C VAL A 54 10.75 12.64 -8.59
N MET A 55 10.35 11.84 -9.57
CA MET A 55 10.28 10.40 -9.41
C MET A 55 11.69 9.84 -9.53
N MET A 56 12.14 9.14 -8.51
CA MET A 56 13.40 8.42 -8.53
C MET A 56 13.10 6.93 -8.56
N GLU A 57 13.63 6.23 -9.55
CA GLU A 57 13.62 4.78 -9.56
C GLU A 57 14.54 4.30 -8.44
N VAL A 58 13.97 3.59 -7.47
CA VAL A 58 14.74 2.87 -6.47
C VAL A 58 14.88 1.43 -6.95
N PRO A 59 16.09 0.86 -7.05
CA PRO A 59 16.25 -0.55 -7.35
C PRO A 59 15.44 -1.35 -6.34
N GLY A 60 14.41 -2.05 -6.80
CA GLY A 60 13.62 -2.90 -5.92
C GLY A 60 14.49 -4.05 -5.46
N ASN A 61 14.84 -4.10 -4.17
CA ASN A 61 15.06 -5.38 -3.54
C ASN A 61 13.72 -6.09 -3.68
N ALA A 62 13.64 -7.17 -4.45
CA ALA A 62 12.43 -7.94 -4.63
C ALA A 62 12.05 -8.59 -3.28
N ILE A 63 11.48 -7.80 -2.37
CA ILE A 63 10.84 -8.20 -1.13
C ILE A 63 9.45 -7.58 -1.18
N GLY A 64 8.62 -8.10 -2.09
CA GLY A 64 7.20 -7.82 -2.16
C GLY A 64 6.42 -8.99 -1.57
N PRO A 65 5.11 -8.84 -1.31
CA PRO A 65 4.28 -9.98 -0.93
C PRO A 65 4.38 -11.05 -2.01
N GLY A 66 5.02 -12.18 -1.72
CA GLY A 66 5.23 -13.25 -2.68
C GLY A 66 6.69 -13.60 -3.00
N THR A 67 7.66 -12.72 -2.78
CA THR A 67 9.06 -13.00 -3.15
C THR A 67 9.79 -13.89 -2.15
N ASP A 68 9.38 -13.88 -0.88
CA ASP A 68 9.92 -14.76 0.18
C ASP A 68 9.38 -16.20 0.08
N ILE A 69 8.39 -16.44 -0.79
CA ILE A 69 7.71 -17.73 -0.97
C ILE A 69 8.00 -18.39 -2.32
N VAL A 70 8.75 -17.76 -3.21
CA VAL A 70 9.17 -18.41 -4.46
C VAL A 70 10.20 -19.49 -4.16
N GLY A 71 9.80 -20.75 -4.33
CA GLY A 71 10.69 -21.90 -4.18
C GLY A 71 10.82 -22.44 -2.75
N ILE A 72 9.96 -22.07 -1.81
CA ILE A 72 10.01 -22.59 -0.42
C ILE A 72 9.83 -24.11 -0.30
N PHE A 73 9.23 -24.73 -1.31
CA PHE A 73 9.08 -26.18 -1.40
C PHE A 73 10.09 -26.84 -2.35
N LYS A 74 11.00 -26.05 -2.94
CA LYS A 74 12.07 -26.58 -3.77
C LYS A 74 12.93 -27.50 -2.90
N ASP A 75 13.19 -28.71 -3.40
CA ASP A 75 13.97 -29.76 -2.74
C ASP A 75 13.33 -30.34 -1.46
N ASN A 76 12.06 -30.03 -1.16
CA ASN A 76 11.36 -30.67 -0.04
C ASN A 76 10.99 -32.12 -0.42
N PRO A 77 11.55 -33.15 0.25
CA PRO A 77 11.35 -34.55 -0.11
C PRO A 77 9.91 -35.04 0.12
N LEU A 78 9.09 -34.29 0.86
CA LEU A 78 7.71 -34.61 1.17
C LEU A 78 6.71 -33.85 0.28
N PHE A 79 7.18 -32.97 -0.61
CA PHE A 79 6.28 -32.12 -1.40
C PHE A 79 5.38 -32.95 -2.34
N ASP A 80 5.95 -33.93 -3.04
CA ASP A 80 5.20 -34.79 -3.96
C ASP A 80 4.16 -35.66 -3.23
N GLU A 81 4.49 -36.13 -2.02
CA GLU A 81 3.57 -36.90 -1.19
C GLU A 81 2.43 -36.01 -0.67
N TRP A 82 2.77 -34.82 -0.19
CA TRP A 82 1.79 -33.82 0.24
C TRP A 82 0.83 -33.43 -0.89
N GLN A 83 1.31 -33.23 -2.12
CA GLN A 83 0.45 -32.95 -3.27
C GLN A 83 -0.55 -34.08 -3.55
N LYS A 84 -0.12 -35.33 -3.48
CA LYS A 84 -1.02 -36.49 -3.66
C LYS A 84 -2.11 -36.55 -2.58
N ILE A 85 -1.75 -36.28 -1.33
CA ILE A 85 -2.70 -36.23 -0.22
C ILE A 85 -3.72 -35.10 -0.42
N VAL A 86 -3.27 -33.92 -0.86
CA VAL A 86 -4.15 -32.78 -1.15
C VAL A 86 -5.11 -33.10 -2.29
N GLU A 87 -4.65 -33.77 -3.35
CA GLU A 87 -5.50 -34.16 -4.47
C GLU A 87 -6.55 -35.19 -4.04
N GLN A 88 -6.15 -36.24 -3.34
CA GLN A 88 -7.09 -37.22 -2.78
C GLN A 88 -8.15 -36.55 -1.90
N LYS A 89 -7.73 -35.63 -1.02
CA LYS A 89 -8.65 -34.89 -0.15
C LYS A 89 -9.58 -33.96 -0.92
N ARG A 90 -9.15 -33.42 -2.06
CA ARG A 90 -9.97 -32.60 -2.95
C ARG A 90 -11.04 -33.46 -3.62
N GLU A 91 -10.68 -34.64 -4.11
CA GLU A 91 -11.62 -35.59 -4.71
C GLU A 91 -12.66 -36.06 -3.69
N GLU A 92 -12.23 -36.48 -2.49
CA GLU A 92 -13.12 -36.85 -1.38
C GLU A 92 -14.09 -35.70 -1.02
N ALA A 93 -13.60 -34.45 -0.98
CA ALA A 93 -14.44 -33.29 -0.68
C ALA A 93 -15.44 -32.95 -1.80
N VAL A 94 -15.14 -33.30 -3.06
CA VAL A 94 -16.06 -33.16 -4.20
C VAL A 94 -17.10 -34.28 -4.19
N GLU A 95 -16.71 -35.50 -3.81
CA GLU A 95 -17.61 -36.66 -3.71
C GLU A 95 -18.58 -36.55 -2.52
N ASP A 96 -18.13 -35.99 -1.39
CA ASP A 96 -18.94 -35.77 -0.18
C ASP A 96 -19.70 -34.42 -0.21
N ALA A 97 -19.65 -33.69 -1.34
CA ALA A 97 -20.37 -32.44 -1.53
C ALA A 97 -21.87 -32.72 -1.77
N PRO A 98 -22.79 -32.14 -0.98
CA PRO A 98 -24.21 -32.47 -1.03
C PRO A 98 -25.00 -31.76 -2.14
N TRP A 99 -24.38 -31.42 -3.28
CA TRP A 99 -25.05 -30.78 -4.41
C TRP A 99 -24.64 -31.36 -5.77
#